data_AF-A0ABD0SCQ1-F1
#
_entry.id   AF-A0ABD0SCQ1-F1
#
_cell.length_a   1.000
_cell.length_b   1.000
_cell.length_c   1.000
_cell.angle_alpha   90.00
_cell.angle_beta   90.00
_cell.angle_gamma   90.00
#
_symmetry.space_group_name_H-M   'P 1'
#
loop_
_entity.id
_entity.type
_entity.pdbx_description
1 polymer ?
#
loop_
_entity_poly.entity_id
_entity_poly.type
_entity_poly.pdbx_seq_one_letter_code
_entity_poly.pdbx_strand_id
1 'polypeptide(L)'
;MREVGHQRQKPVDQLRLLLLLVGHKCPTSRITKWVDTTVDELYVFFAITLAMGVVVKTRLEEYWNCSQDIFVTPEFTTAMRYDRFLLLSRCILFRNNETCDPSTMSRAEAKLFKVQPIIDHLNHKFSTL
;
A
#
# COMPACT_ATOMS: atom_id res chain seq x y z
N MET A 1 8.92 19.05 -2.73
CA MET A 1 8.04 17.90 -3.03
C MET A 1 8.62 16.85 -4.00
N ARG A 2 9.91 16.94 -4.42
CA ARG A 2 10.54 15.93 -5.31
C ARG A 2 11.21 14.74 -4.59
N GLU A 3 11.41 14.81 -3.28
CA GLU A 3 12.21 13.79 -2.54
C GLU A 3 11.42 12.55 -2.09
N VAL A 4 10.09 12.59 -2.13
CA VAL A 4 9.23 11.50 -1.64
C VAL A 4 9.28 10.26 -2.56
N GLY A 5 9.67 10.43 -3.83
CA GLY A 5 9.79 9.34 -4.79
C GLY A 5 11.01 8.45 -4.56
N HIS A 6 12.15 9.04 -4.19
CA HIS A 6 13.42 8.31 -4.10
C HIS A 6 13.54 7.47 -2.81
N GLN A 7 12.87 7.90 -1.74
CA GLN A 7 12.94 7.22 -0.43
C GLN A 7 12.01 6.02 -0.29
N ARG A 8 10.96 5.91 -1.12
CA ARG A 8 10.07 4.74 -1.15
C ARG A 8 10.68 3.51 -1.83
N GLN A 9 11.83 3.68 -2.47
CA GLN A 9 12.51 2.64 -3.25
C GLN A 9 13.36 1.70 -2.39
N LYS A 10 14.21 2.28 -1.54
CA LYS A 10 15.11 1.55 -0.63
C LYS A 10 14.41 0.48 0.24
N PRO A 11 13.20 0.71 0.80
CA PRO A 11 12.55 -0.26 1.69
C PRO A 11 12.01 -1.49 0.96
N VAL A 12 11.55 -1.35 -0.29
CA VAL A 12 11.00 -2.48 -1.04
C VAL A 12 12.12 -3.28 -1.70
N ASP A 13 13.21 -2.62 -2.07
CA ASP A 13 14.44 -3.29 -2.45
C ASP A 13 15.04 -4.08 -1.28
N GLN A 14 14.97 -3.57 -0.04
CA GLN A 14 15.34 -4.33 1.16
C GLN A 14 14.40 -5.52 1.43
N LEU A 15 13.09 -5.36 1.25
CA LEU A 15 12.14 -6.47 1.41
C LEU A 15 12.33 -7.53 0.31
N ARG A 16 12.65 -7.09 -0.92
CA ARG A 16 13.07 -7.93 -2.04
C ARG A 16 14.41 -8.61 -1.75
N LEU A 17 15.39 -7.91 -1.20
CA LEU A 17 16.70 -8.43 -0.77
C LEU A 17 16.57 -9.42 0.38
N LEU A 18 15.70 -9.16 1.36
CA LEU A 18 15.39 -10.08 2.46
C LEU A 18 14.76 -11.37 1.90
N LEU A 19 13.85 -11.27 0.95
CA LEU A 19 13.29 -12.43 0.25
C LEU A 19 14.32 -13.15 -0.63
N LEU A 20 15.35 -12.46 -1.13
CA LEU A 20 16.49 -13.05 -1.84
C LEU A 20 17.47 -13.77 -0.88
N LEU A 21 17.69 -13.23 0.32
CA LEU A 21 18.57 -13.80 1.35
C LEU A 21 17.96 -15.00 2.07
N VAL A 22 16.63 -15.02 2.28
CA VAL A 22 15.91 -16.10 2.99
C VAL A 22 15.69 -17.34 2.09
N GLY A 23 16.14 -17.34 0.83
CA GLY A 23 16.12 -18.51 -0.06
C GLY A 23 14.72 -18.96 -0.52
N HIS A 24 13.66 -18.43 0.07
CA HIS A 24 12.27 -18.69 -0.30
C HIS A 24 11.84 -17.79 -1.48
N LYS A 25 12.42 -18.03 -2.66
CA LYS A 25 11.83 -17.52 -3.90
C LYS A 25 10.56 -18.31 -4.17
N CYS A 26 9.40 -17.75 -3.84
CA CYS A 26 8.18 -18.09 -4.57
C CYS A 26 8.15 -17.19 -5.81
N PRO A 27 8.47 -17.70 -7.03
CA PRO A 27 8.51 -16.88 -8.25
C PRO A 27 7.16 -16.18 -8.53
N THR A 28 6.09 -16.78 -7.99
CA THR A 28 4.70 -16.34 -8.05
C THR A 28 4.34 -15.25 -7.03
N SER A 29 5.21 -14.91 -6.09
CA SER A 29 4.91 -13.90 -5.07
C SER A 29 4.77 -12.52 -5.70
N ARG A 30 3.68 -11.81 -5.42
CA ARG A 30 3.38 -10.48 -6.00
C ARG A 30 4.50 -9.45 -5.81
N ILE A 31 5.27 -9.58 -4.73
CA ILE A 31 6.38 -8.67 -4.42
C ILE A 31 7.54 -8.77 -5.41
N THR A 32 7.70 -9.89 -6.12
CA THR A 32 8.72 -10.02 -7.16
C THR A 32 8.42 -9.15 -8.38
N LYS A 33 7.16 -8.72 -8.55
CA LYS A 33 6.67 -7.82 -9.59
C LYS A 33 6.63 -6.35 -9.14
N TRP A 34 7.28 -6.01 -8.02
CA TRP A 34 7.33 -4.62 -7.55
C TRP A 34 7.99 -3.71 -8.59
N VAL A 35 7.32 -2.59 -8.84
CA VAL A 35 7.80 -1.47 -9.64
C VAL A 35 7.46 -0.18 -8.89
N ASP A 36 8.28 0.84 -9.09
CA ASP A 36 8.17 2.15 -8.46
C ASP A 36 6.78 2.74 -8.69
N THR A 37 6.29 3.50 -7.72
CA THR A 37 4.94 4.08 -7.73
C THR A 37 5.04 5.58 -7.96
N THR A 38 4.24 6.11 -8.89
CA THR A 38 4.15 7.55 -9.14
C THR A 38 3.22 8.24 -8.15
N VAL A 39 3.22 9.57 -8.12
CA VAL A 39 2.25 10.33 -7.33
C VAL A 39 0.83 10.14 -7.87
N ASP A 40 0.67 10.13 -9.20
CA ASP A 40 -0.62 9.91 -9.85
C ASP A 40 -1.20 8.53 -9.53
N GLU A 41 -0.36 7.49 -9.55
CA GLU A 41 -0.77 6.13 -9.19
C GLU A 41 -1.22 6.05 -7.71
N LEU A 42 -0.57 6.79 -6.81
CA LEU A 42 -1.03 6.89 -5.43
C LEU A 42 -2.38 7.61 -5.31
N TYR A 43 -2.63 8.66 -6.08
CA TYR A 43 -3.94 9.32 -6.07
C TYR A 43 -5.04 8.36 -6.49
N VAL A 44 -4.81 7.55 -7.53
CA VAL A 44 -5.74 6.49 -7.94
C VAL A 44 -5.96 5.46 -6.83
N PHE A 45 -4.87 5.01 -6.19
CA PHE A 45 -4.96 4.09 -5.04
C PHE A 45 -5.83 4.64 -3.90
N PHE A 46 -5.64 5.91 -3.53
CA PHE A 46 -6.43 6.55 -2.47
C PHE A 46 -7.87 6.80 -2.91
N ALA A 47 -8.10 7.19 -4.17
CA ALA A 47 -9.45 7.36 -4.71
C ALA A 47 -10.25 6.04 -4.64
N ILE A 48 -9.63 4.92 -5.03
CA ILE A 48 -10.22 3.58 -4.88
C ILE A 48 -10.51 3.28 -3.40
N THR A 49 -9.54 3.53 -2.51
CA THR A 49 -9.68 3.27 -1.06
C THR A 49 -10.86 4.06 -0.47
N LEU A 50 -11.02 5.32 -0.84
CA LEU A 50 -12.14 6.16 -0.41
C LEU A 50 -13.47 5.69 -1.02
N ALA A 51 -13.47 5.31 -2.30
CA ALA A 51 -14.65 4.80 -2.99
C ALA A 51 -15.17 3.49 -2.37
N MET A 52 -14.29 2.62 -1.86
CA MET A 52 -14.69 1.41 -1.11
C MET A 52 -15.44 1.74 0.19
N GLY A 53 -15.19 2.91 0.78
CA GLY A 53 -15.95 3.40 1.94
C GLY A 53 -17.38 3.83 1.58
N VAL A 54 -17.64 4.16 0.31
CA VAL A 54 -18.95 4.56 -0.21
C VAL A 54 -19.70 3.35 -0.78
N VAL A 55 -19.03 2.57 -1.62
CA VAL A 55 -19.57 1.38 -2.28
C VAL A 55 -19.08 0.15 -1.53
N VAL A 56 -19.75 -0.23 -0.45
CA VAL A 56 -19.28 -1.34 0.39
C VAL A 56 -19.63 -2.68 -0.24
N LYS A 57 -18.61 -3.52 -0.45
CA LYS A 57 -18.74 -4.94 -0.84
C LYS A 57 -18.30 -5.88 0.29
N THR A 58 -18.75 -7.13 0.22
CA THR A 58 -18.49 -8.13 1.26
C THR A 58 -17.03 -8.57 1.26
N ARG A 59 -16.43 -8.70 0.07
CA ARG A 59 -15.04 -9.15 -0.09
C ARG A 59 -14.26 -8.16 -0.95
N LEU A 60 -12.96 -8.07 -0.67
CA LEU A 60 -12.08 -7.13 -1.38
C LEU A 60 -11.93 -7.50 -2.86
N GLU A 61 -11.90 -8.78 -3.20
CA GLU A 61 -11.84 -9.23 -4.59
C GLU A 61 -13.11 -8.90 -5.40
N GLU A 62 -14.26 -8.70 -4.76
CA GLU A 62 -15.52 -8.40 -5.47
C GLU A 62 -15.49 -7.02 -6.15
N TYR A 63 -14.65 -6.09 -5.67
CA TYR A 63 -14.43 -4.81 -6.34
C TYR A 63 -13.79 -4.98 -7.72
N TRP A 64 -13.03 -6.06 -7.91
CA TRP A 64 -12.37 -6.42 -9.16
C TRP A 64 -13.08 -7.53 -9.93
N ASN A 65 -14.37 -7.78 -9.64
CA ASN A 65 -15.16 -8.75 -10.39
C ASN A 65 -15.36 -8.25 -11.83
N CYS A 66 -14.98 -9.08 -12.81
CA CYS A 66 -15.20 -8.83 -14.24
C CYS A 66 -16.42 -9.58 -14.80
N SER A 67 -17.17 -10.30 -13.97
CA SER A 67 -18.36 -11.03 -14.37
C SER A 67 -19.48 -10.06 -14.75
N GLN A 68 -20.25 -10.40 -15.78
CA GLN A 68 -21.43 -9.62 -16.20
C GLN A 68 -22.61 -9.92 -15.24
N ASP A 69 -22.51 -9.43 -14.02
CA ASP A 69 -23.55 -9.55 -13.00
C ASP A 69 -23.91 -8.18 -12.39
N ILE A 70 -24.98 -8.15 -11.59
CA ILE A 70 -25.48 -6.92 -10.94
C ILE A 70 -24.52 -6.33 -9.90
N PHE A 71 -23.49 -7.07 -9.50
CA PHE A 71 -22.49 -6.66 -8.53
C PHE A 71 -21.22 -6.14 -9.20
N VAL A 72 -21.15 -6.09 -10.53
CA VAL A 72 -19.97 -5.55 -11.23
C VAL A 72 -19.74 -4.08 -10.85
N THR A 73 -18.47 -3.73 -10.61
CA THR A 73 -18.05 -2.33 -10.37
C THR A 73 -16.92 -1.96 -11.34
N PRO A 74 -17.27 -1.64 -12.61
CA PRO A 74 -16.30 -1.54 -13.71
C PRO A 74 -15.20 -0.49 -13.52
N GLU A 75 -15.49 0.58 -12.77
CA GLU A 75 -14.52 1.65 -12.54
C GLU A 75 -13.32 1.19 -11.69
N PHE A 76 -13.51 0.24 -10.78
CA PHE A 76 -12.42 -0.26 -9.94
C PHE A 76 -11.42 -1.11 -10.74
N THR A 77 -11.91 -1.97 -11.63
CA THR A 77 -11.07 -2.79 -12.52
C THR A 77 -10.32 -1.95 -13.55
N THR A 78 -10.97 -0.90 -14.04
CA THR A 78 -10.38 0.04 -15.00
C THR A 78 -9.31 0.92 -14.36
N ALA A 79 -9.55 1.42 -13.14
CA ALA A 79 -8.67 2.36 -12.47
C ALA A 79 -7.32 1.75 -12.06
N MET A 80 -7.31 0.54 -11.52
CA MET A 80 -6.07 -0.13 -11.10
C MET A 80 -6.24 -1.65 -11.12
N ARG A 81 -5.20 -2.42 -11.44
CA ARG A 81 -5.27 -3.89 -11.34
C ARG A 81 -5.31 -4.35 -9.88
N TYR A 82 -6.10 -5.38 -9.59
CA TYR A 82 -6.22 -5.95 -8.24
C TYR A 82 -4.88 -6.31 -7.59
N ASP A 83 -4.00 -7.00 -8.32
CA ASP A 83 -2.68 -7.37 -7.83
C ASP A 83 -1.83 -6.16 -7.46
N ARG A 84 -1.94 -5.06 -8.23
CA ARG A 84 -1.22 -3.82 -7.97
C ARG A 84 -1.78 -3.12 -6.74
N PHE A 85 -3.10 -3.06 -6.60
CA PHE A 85 -3.76 -2.54 -5.39
C PHE A 85 -3.33 -3.31 -4.13
N LEU A 86 -3.35 -4.64 -4.15
CA LEU A 86 -2.90 -5.47 -3.03
C LEU A 86 -1.42 -5.26 -2.71
N LEU A 87 -0.60 -5.09 -3.74
CA LEU A 87 0.84 -4.87 -3.59
C LEU A 87 1.12 -3.51 -2.93
N LEU A 88 0.49 -2.44 -3.42
CA LEU A 88 0.57 -1.10 -2.83
C LEU A 88 0.07 -1.12 -1.38
N SER A 89 -1.09 -1.74 -1.12
CA SER A 89 -1.67 -1.85 0.23
C SER A 89 -0.71 -2.46 1.26
N ARG A 90 0.20 -3.34 0.83
CA ARG A 90 1.20 -3.98 1.71
C ARG A 90 2.47 -3.16 1.88
N CYS A 91 2.82 -2.36 0.89
CA CYS A 91 4.11 -1.67 0.79
C CYS A 91 4.03 -0.16 1.08
N ILE A 92 2.84 0.38 1.34
CA ILE A 92 2.69 1.77 1.78
C ILE A 92 3.31 1.94 3.17
N LEU A 93 4.37 2.75 3.20
CA LEU A 93 5.16 3.10 4.38
C LEU A 93 5.46 4.60 4.29
N PHE A 94 5.15 5.35 5.34
CA PHE A 94 5.43 6.79 5.41
C PHE A 94 6.64 7.12 6.28
N ARG A 95 7.31 6.09 6.82
CA ARG A 95 8.49 6.20 7.65
C ARG A 95 9.59 5.27 7.12
N ASN A 96 10.85 5.65 7.32
CA ASN A 96 11.99 4.82 6.94
C ASN A 96 12.07 3.56 7.84
N ASN A 97 12.07 2.38 7.24
CA ASN A 97 12.19 1.10 7.96
C ASN A 97 13.57 0.92 8.63
N GLU A 98 14.61 1.62 8.18
CA GLU A 98 15.94 1.57 8.81
C GLU A 98 15.91 2.07 10.28
N THR A 99 14.87 2.83 10.64
CA THR A 99 14.64 3.31 12.00
C THR A 99 13.70 2.41 12.82
N CYS A 100 13.19 1.33 12.22
CA CYS A 100 12.31 0.37 12.87
C CYS A 100 13.15 -0.82 13.37
N ASP A 101 13.44 -0.87 14.66
CA ASP A 101 14.05 -2.06 15.27
C ASP A 101 12.93 -3.07 15.63
N PRO A 102 12.78 -4.20 14.90
CA PRO A 102 11.72 -5.17 15.14
C PRO A 102 11.84 -5.89 16.48
N SER A 103 13.01 -5.87 17.12
CA SER A 103 13.24 -6.51 18.41
C SER A 103 12.72 -5.69 19.59
N THR A 104 12.46 -4.40 19.37
CA THR A 104 12.05 -3.44 20.42
C THR A 104 10.55 -3.12 20.40
N MET A 105 9.82 -3.59 19.38
CA MET A 105 8.42 -3.21 19.18
C MET A 105 7.50 -4.43 19.07
N SER A 106 6.34 -4.32 19.72
CA SER A 106 5.23 -5.23 19.48
C SER A 106 4.69 -5.11 18.05
N ARG A 107 3.92 -6.12 17.63
CA ARG A 107 3.27 -6.11 16.30
C ARG A 107 2.33 -4.91 16.10
N ALA A 108 1.69 -4.42 17.16
CA ALA A 108 0.79 -3.28 17.08
C ALA A 108 1.56 -1.98 16.88
N GLU A 109 2.64 -1.78 17.64
CA GLU A 109 3.52 -0.62 17.52
C GLU A 109 4.17 -0.57 16.14
N ALA A 110 4.65 -1.70 15.63
CA ALA A 110 5.21 -1.79 14.28
C ALA A 110 4.19 -1.45 13.17
N LYS A 111 2.89 -1.70 13.38
CA LYS A 111 1.85 -1.26 12.44
C LYS A 111 1.61 0.24 12.53
N LEU A 112 1.50 0.79 13.73
CA LEU A 112 1.30 2.22 13.95
C LEU A 112 2.48 3.03 13.41
N PHE A 113 3.71 2.59 13.68
CA PHE A 113 4.96 3.23 13.24
C PHE A 113 4.99 3.55 11.73
N LYS A 114 4.40 2.68 10.91
CA LYS A 114 4.35 2.81 9.45
C LYS A 114 3.50 3.99 8.96
N VAL A 115 2.43 4.29 9.69
CA VAL A 115 1.41 5.29 9.33
C VAL A 115 1.44 6.52 10.23
N GLN A 116 2.15 6.45 11.35
CA GLN A 116 2.24 7.51 12.36
C GLN A 116 2.58 8.89 11.76
N PRO A 117 3.54 9.05 10.81
CA PRO A 117 3.82 10.38 10.25
C PRO A 117 2.61 11.04 9.57
N ILE A 118 1.75 10.26 8.93
CA ILE A 118 0.52 10.77 8.31
C ILE A 118 -0.49 11.13 9.41
N ILE A 119 -0.64 10.29 10.43
CA ILE A 119 -1.54 10.56 11.55
C ILE A 119 -1.15 11.87 12.25
N ASP A 120 0.14 12.04 12.56
CA ASP A 120 0.67 13.23 13.21
C ASP A 120 0.44 14.48 12.33
N HIS A 121 0.71 14.37 11.02
CA HIS A 121 0.47 15.46 10.07
C HIS A 121 -1.01 15.85 10.00
N LEU A 122 -1.92 14.87 9.92
CA LEU A 122 -3.36 15.11 9.86
C LEU A 122 -3.87 15.72 11.16
N ASN A 123 -3.45 15.21 12.33
CA ASN A 123 -3.84 15.75 13.63
C ASN A 123 -3.41 17.22 13.77
N HIS A 124 -2.17 17.54 13.41
CA HIS A 124 -1.70 18.93 13.44
C HIS A 124 -2.47 19.83 12.47
N LYS A 125 -2.74 19.35 11.26
CA LYS A 125 -3.50 20.10 10.27
C LYS A 125 -4.94 20.34 10.74
N PHE A 126 -5.61 19.34 11.30
CA PHE A 126 -6.97 19.48 11.80
C PHE A 126 -7.07 20.27 13.09
N SER A 127 -6.00 20.37 13.90
CA SER A 127 -5.98 21.26 15.06
C SER A 127 -5.80 22.74 14.70
N THR A 128 -5.39 23.03 13.46
CA THR A 128 -5.10 24.40 12.98
C THR A 128 -6.13 24.91 11.96
N LEU A 129 -7.13 24.08 11.63
CA LEU A 129 -8.32 24.45 10.84
C LEU A 129 -9.46 24.87 11.78
#